data_AF-A0AAV2ZWA5-F1
#
_entry.id   AF-A0AAV2ZWA5-F1
#
_cell.length_a   1.000
_cell.length_b   1.000
_cell.length_c   1.000
_cell.angle_alpha   90.00
_cell.angle_beta   90.00
_cell.angle_gamma   90.00
#
_symmetry.space_group_name_H-M   'P 1'
#
loop_
_entity.id
_entity.type
_entity.pdbx_description
1 polymer ?
#
loop_
_entity_poly.entity_id
_entity_poly.type
_entity_poly.pdbx_seq_one_letter_code
_entity_poly.pdbx_strand_id
1 'polypeptide(L)'
;MATLRPFEKMPIVNVAAVLLVGSEESHREQLAQAMLKEPKTFDVKIHMTQSLPLPFEGDYLRPRFDLVVFLINLHSQLSLNDVLSSMMHLDAYFYLGKTCFLATKGKHGSVQHCVIDITTVKDLADKHLSILIQSELDNEEDVTFTARRLLNILKICAGLVPGISSLYMSSLTETF
;
A
#
# COMPACT_ATOMS: atom_id res chain seq x y z
N MET A 1 -11.96 -18.84 5.90
CA MET A 1 -11.54 -17.42 5.97
C MET A 1 -11.02 -17.05 4.58
N ALA A 2 -11.54 -15.98 3.98
CA ALA A 2 -11.29 -15.68 2.56
C ALA A 2 -9.94 -14.98 2.38
N THR A 3 -8.98 -15.67 1.74
CA THR A 3 -7.70 -15.09 1.30
C THR A 3 -7.98 -14.06 0.20
N LEU A 4 -7.38 -12.87 0.28
CA LEU A 4 -7.52 -11.88 -0.78
C LEU A 4 -6.70 -12.31 -2.00
N ARG A 5 -7.33 -12.47 -3.17
CA ARG A 5 -6.67 -12.88 -4.40
C ARG A 5 -6.69 -11.78 -5.47
N PRO A 6 -5.58 -11.54 -6.20
CA PRO A 6 -5.49 -10.44 -7.16
C PRO A 6 -6.15 -10.72 -8.52
N PHE A 7 -6.42 -11.99 -8.86
CA PHE A 7 -6.80 -12.41 -10.23
C PHE A 7 -8.19 -13.02 -10.36
N GLU A 8 -9.04 -12.94 -9.32
CA GLU A 8 -10.38 -13.54 -9.37
C GLU A 8 -11.36 -12.79 -10.27
N LYS A 9 -11.10 -11.51 -10.57
CA LYS A 9 -11.97 -10.65 -11.38
C LYS A 9 -11.21 -10.03 -12.55
N MET A 10 -11.92 -9.78 -13.65
CA MET A 10 -11.34 -9.16 -14.85
C MET A 10 -10.93 -7.70 -14.56
N PRO A 11 -9.81 -7.24 -15.14
CA PRO A 11 -9.42 -5.83 -15.06
C PRO A 11 -10.43 -4.97 -15.83
N ILE A 12 -10.66 -3.74 -15.35
CA ILE A 12 -11.53 -2.77 -16.00
C ILE A 12 -10.65 -1.78 -16.77
N VAL A 13 -11.08 -1.42 -17.98
CA VAL A 13 -10.33 -0.50 -18.85
C VAL A 13 -10.17 0.86 -18.17
N ASN A 14 -8.93 1.37 -18.15
CA ASN A 14 -8.56 2.68 -17.58
C ASN A 14 -8.96 2.91 -16.11
N VAL A 15 -9.18 1.83 -15.35
CA VAL A 15 -9.46 1.90 -13.92
C VAL A 15 -8.39 1.12 -13.18
N ALA A 16 -7.89 1.67 -12.08
CA ALA A 16 -7.02 0.97 -11.15
C ALA A 16 -7.59 1.04 -9.73
N ALA A 17 -7.47 -0.04 -8.99
CA ALA A 17 -7.96 -0.11 -7.62
C ALA A 17 -6.81 -0.38 -6.63
N VAL A 18 -6.77 0.42 -5.57
CA VAL A 18 -5.80 0.30 -4.48
C VAL A 18 -6.51 0.03 -3.16
N LEU A 19 -5.95 -0.86 -2.35
CA LEU A 19 -6.38 -1.12 -0.98
C LEU A 19 -5.34 -0.57 0.00
N LEU A 20 -5.74 0.40 0.81
CA LEU A 20 -4.94 0.94 1.91
C LEU A 20 -5.29 0.17 3.20
N VAL A 21 -4.32 -0.52 3.77
CA VAL A 21 -4.47 -1.34 4.98
C VAL A 21 -3.64 -0.70 6.09
N GLY A 22 -4.25 -0.42 7.23
CA GLY A 22 -3.53 0.07 8.41
C GLY A 22 -4.45 0.61 9.48
N SER A 23 -3.98 0.62 10.72
CA SER A 23 -4.80 0.95 11.90
C SER A 23 -5.13 2.45 12.01
N GLU A 24 -4.32 3.33 11.40
CA GLU A 24 -4.48 4.79 11.51
C GLU A 24 -5.38 5.37 10.42
N GLU A 25 -6.58 5.80 10.81
CA GLU A 25 -7.58 6.26 9.85
C GLU A 25 -7.23 7.60 9.21
N SER A 26 -6.73 8.56 10.00
CA SER A 26 -6.34 9.90 9.54
C SER A 26 -5.31 9.86 8.42
N HIS A 27 -4.27 9.05 8.58
CA HIS A 27 -3.20 8.87 7.59
C HIS A 27 -3.72 8.24 6.29
N ARG A 28 -4.60 7.24 6.37
CA ARG A 28 -5.22 6.65 5.17
C ARG A 28 -6.10 7.66 4.44
N GLU A 29 -6.93 8.40 5.16
CA GLU A 29 -7.84 9.39 4.57
C GLU A 29 -7.08 10.54 3.90
N GLN A 30 -6.06 11.07 4.57
CA GLN A 30 -5.21 12.14 4.04
C GLN A 30 -4.48 11.70 2.76
N LEU A 31 -3.92 10.49 2.77
CA LEU A 31 -3.27 9.90 1.59
C LEU A 31 -4.27 9.63 0.46
N ALA A 32 -5.46 9.11 0.79
CA ALA A 32 -6.52 8.87 -0.18
C ALA A 32 -6.98 10.17 -0.84
N GLN A 33 -7.19 11.23 -0.05
CA GLN A 33 -7.55 12.56 -0.56
C GLN A 33 -6.44 13.12 -1.46
N ALA A 34 -5.17 12.99 -1.07
CA ALA A 34 -4.05 13.43 -1.90
C ALA A 34 -4.01 12.67 -3.24
N MET A 35 -4.15 11.34 -3.24
CA MET A 35 -4.23 10.53 -4.47
C MET A 35 -5.45 10.87 -5.34
N LEU A 36 -6.54 11.37 -4.74
CA LEU A 36 -7.70 11.84 -5.48
C LEU A 36 -7.48 13.21 -6.12
N LYS A 37 -6.77 14.12 -5.46
CA LYS A 37 -6.46 15.49 -5.93
C LYS A 37 -5.38 15.52 -7.02
N GLU A 38 -4.42 14.60 -6.97
CA GLU A 38 -3.33 14.54 -7.96
C GLU A 38 -3.85 14.33 -9.40
N PRO A 39 -3.30 15.05 -10.40
CA PRO A 39 -3.70 14.91 -11.79
C PRO A 39 -3.34 13.52 -12.32
N LYS A 40 -4.32 12.86 -12.94
CA LYS A 40 -4.22 11.47 -13.40
C LYS A 40 -4.95 11.25 -14.71
N THR A 41 -4.42 10.30 -15.49
CA THR A 41 -4.95 9.92 -16.82
C THR A 41 -5.85 8.69 -16.77
N PHE A 42 -6.15 8.17 -15.57
CA PHE A 42 -6.93 6.96 -15.33
C PHE A 42 -7.75 7.11 -14.05
N ASP A 43 -8.83 6.34 -13.95
CA ASP A 43 -9.72 6.36 -12.79
C ASP A 43 -9.12 5.52 -11.66
N VAL A 44 -9.13 6.08 -10.45
CA VAL A 44 -8.55 5.43 -9.26
C VAL A 44 -9.66 5.13 -8.26
N LYS A 45 -9.81 3.86 -7.88
CA LYS A 45 -10.71 3.41 -6.82
C LYS A 45 -9.91 3.09 -5.56
N ILE A 46 -10.07 3.91 -4.53
CA ILE A 46 -9.35 3.75 -3.26
C ILE A 46 -10.28 3.07 -2.26
N HIS A 47 -9.83 1.98 -1.67
CA HIS A 47 -10.49 1.29 -0.57
C HIS A 47 -9.60 1.34 0.65
N MET A 48 -10.20 1.46 1.82
CA MET A 48 -9.49 1.54 3.10
C MET A 48 -10.00 0.44 4.02
N THR A 49 -9.10 -0.20 4.75
CA THR A 49 -9.42 -1.17 5.79
C THR A 49 -8.41 -1.08 6.93
N GLN A 50 -8.83 -1.41 8.14
CA GLN A 50 -7.93 -1.41 9.31
C GLN A 50 -6.97 -2.60 9.26
N SER A 51 -7.52 -3.77 8.95
CA SER A 51 -6.78 -5.03 8.87
C SER A 51 -7.41 -5.97 7.86
N LEU A 52 -6.75 -7.11 7.62
CA LEU A 52 -7.27 -8.25 6.88
C LEU A 52 -7.51 -9.43 7.83
N PRO A 53 -8.44 -10.36 7.51
CA PRO A 53 -9.19 -10.49 6.26
C PRO A 53 -10.36 -9.51 6.17
N LEU A 54 -10.69 -9.10 4.95
CA LEU A 54 -11.93 -8.36 4.69
C LEU A 54 -13.15 -9.23 5.00
N PRO A 55 -14.26 -8.63 5.51
CA PRO A 55 -15.47 -9.38 5.81
C PRO A 55 -15.99 -10.13 4.58
N PHE A 56 -16.59 -11.30 4.82
CA PHE A 56 -17.14 -12.16 3.76
C PHE A 56 -18.40 -11.56 3.12
N GLU A 57 -19.10 -10.71 3.85
CA GLU A 57 -20.26 -9.95 3.37
C GLU A 57 -19.84 -9.06 2.19
N GLY A 58 -20.40 -9.35 1.01
CA GLY A 58 -20.12 -8.56 -0.21
C GLY A 58 -18.89 -8.98 -1.01
N ASP A 59 -18.39 -10.22 -0.84
CA ASP A 59 -17.25 -10.72 -1.65
C ASP A 59 -17.53 -10.65 -3.17
N TYR A 60 -18.79 -10.86 -3.58
CA TYR A 60 -19.23 -10.69 -4.96
C TYR A 60 -19.11 -9.24 -5.47
N LEU A 61 -19.27 -8.24 -4.59
CA LEU A 61 -19.12 -6.81 -4.90
C LEU A 61 -17.68 -6.31 -4.82
N ARG A 62 -16.79 -7.04 -4.15
CA ARG A 62 -15.40 -6.65 -3.93
C ARG A 62 -14.70 -6.36 -5.27
N PRO A 63 -14.11 -5.19 -5.50
CA PRO A 63 -13.37 -4.98 -6.73
C PRO A 63 -12.10 -5.82 -6.75
N ARG A 64 -11.56 -6.04 -7.95
CA ARG A 64 -10.18 -6.48 -8.08
C ARG A 64 -9.27 -5.40 -7.52
N PHE A 65 -8.30 -5.77 -6.68
CA PHE A 65 -7.25 -4.85 -6.24
C PHE A 65 -5.99 -5.06 -7.07
N ASP A 66 -5.46 -3.98 -7.62
CA ASP A 66 -4.22 -4.00 -8.40
C ASP A 66 -2.99 -3.75 -7.53
N LEU A 67 -3.16 -3.01 -6.42
CA LEU A 67 -2.12 -2.74 -5.43
C LEU A 67 -2.69 -2.80 -4.01
N VAL A 68 -1.96 -3.42 -3.08
CA VAL A 68 -2.21 -3.38 -1.64
C VAL A 68 -1.10 -2.60 -0.97
N VAL A 69 -1.46 -1.57 -0.21
CA VAL A 69 -0.51 -0.72 0.52
C VAL A 69 -0.74 -0.91 2.02
N PHE A 70 0.27 -1.41 2.72
CA PHE A 70 0.27 -1.54 4.17
C PHE A 70 0.91 -0.31 4.80
N LEU A 71 0.14 0.45 5.57
CA LEU A 71 0.62 1.57 6.36
C LEU A 71 1.13 1.05 7.70
N ILE A 72 2.42 1.27 7.97
CA ILE A 72 3.09 0.86 9.20
C ILE A 72 3.52 2.13 9.93
N ASN A 73 2.91 2.40 11.09
CA ASN A 73 3.40 3.45 11.97
C ASN A 73 4.59 2.94 12.80
N LEU A 74 5.76 3.56 12.59
CA LEU A 74 7.00 3.20 13.28
C LEU A 74 6.99 3.51 14.80
N HIS A 75 6.03 4.31 15.27
CA HIS A 75 5.84 4.59 16.70
C HIS A 75 4.92 3.58 17.40
N SER A 76 4.24 2.70 16.65
CA SER A 76 3.26 1.77 17.19
C SER A 76 3.62 0.32 16.86
N GLN A 77 4.10 -0.42 17.86
CA GLN A 77 4.33 -1.86 17.72
C GLN A 77 3.04 -2.63 17.36
N LEU A 78 1.88 -2.12 17.81
CA LEU A 78 0.59 -2.68 17.44
C LEU A 78 0.32 -2.57 15.94
N SER A 79 0.65 -1.43 15.32
CA SER A 79 0.50 -1.25 13.86
C SER A 79 1.30 -2.29 13.07
N LEU A 80 2.54 -2.57 13.48
CA LEU A 80 3.35 -3.60 12.84
C LEU A 80 2.73 -5.00 13.01
N ASN A 81 2.26 -5.34 14.21
CA ASN A 81 1.62 -6.64 14.47
C ASN A 81 0.31 -6.81 13.67
N ASP A 82 -0.48 -5.73 13.53
CA ASP A 82 -1.70 -5.70 12.72
C ASP A 82 -1.39 -5.93 11.23
N VAL A 83 -0.30 -5.34 10.73
CA VAL A 83 0.15 -5.58 9.35
C VAL A 83 0.64 -7.02 9.17
N LEU A 84 1.47 -7.54 10.08
CA LEU A 84 1.95 -8.92 10.01
C LEU A 84 0.82 -9.94 10.05
N SER A 85 -0.20 -9.72 10.89
CA SER A 85 -1.39 -10.59 10.93
C SER A 85 -2.22 -10.46 9.65
N SER A 86 -2.38 -9.24 9.12
CA SER A 86 -3.10 -8.99 7.87
C SER A 86 -2.42 -9.66 6.66
N MET A 87 -1.09 -9.70 6.64
CA MET A 87 -0.29 -10.34 5.58
C MET A 87 -0.57 -11.84 5.46
N MET A 88 -0.92 -12.52 6.55
CA MET A 88 -1.27 -13.96 6.54
C MET A 88 -2.54 -14.25 5.74
N HIS A 89 -3.34 -13.22 5.45
CA HIS A 89 -4.59 -13.31 4.71
C HIS A 89 -4.47 -12.84 3.25
N LEU A 90 -3.26 -12.46 2.80
CA LEU A 90 -2.98 -12.15 1.40
C LEU A 90 -2.49 -13.39 0.64
N ASP A 91 -2.92 -13.51 -0.61
CA ASP A 91 -2.37 -14.49 -1.54
C ASP A 91 -0.91 -14.14 -1.91
N ALA A 92 -0.08 -15.16 -2.08
CA ALA A 92 1.33 -15.04 -2.45
C ALA A 92 1.54 -14.19 -3.72
N TYR A 93 0.58 -14.23 -4.65
CA TYR A 93 0.62 -13.44 -5.88
C TYR A 93 0.65 -11.92 -5.68
N PHE A 94 0.19 -11.40 -4.54
CA PHE A 94 0.29 -9.97 -4.25
C PHE A 94 1.74 -9.53 -4.03
N TYR A 95 2.57 -10.39 -3.42
CA TYR A 95 3.98 -10.10 -3.16
C TYR A 95 4.84 -10.04 -4.44
N LEU A 96 4.28 -10.42 -5.60
CA LEU A 96 4.93 -10.28 -6.90
C LEU A 96 4.77 -8.84 -7.47
N GLY A 97 5.18 -7.86 -6.67
CA GLY A 97 5.20 -6.44 -7.03
C GLY A 97 3.85 -5.71 -6.94
N LYS A 98 2.84 -6.30 -6.30
CA LYS A 98 1.52 -5.68 -6.02
C LYS A 98 1.29 -5.40 -4.53
N THR A 99 2.33 -5.53 -3.72
CA THR A 99 2.34 -5.17 -2.31
C THR A 99 3.35 -4.04 -2.09
N CYS A 100 2.94 -3.03 -1.34
CA CYS A 100 3.79 -1.93 -0.92
C CYS A 100 3.66 -1.70 0.59
N PHE A 101 4.78 -1.58 1.28
CA PHE A 101 4.87 -1.12 2.65
C PHE A 101 5.13 0.38 2.66
N LEU A 102 4.27 1.13 3.33
CA LEU A 102 4.43 2.55 3.59
C LEU A 102 4.77 2.72 5.08
N ALA A 103 6.05 2.97 5.37
CA ALA A 103 6.50 3.28 6.71
C ALA A 103 6.26 4.76 6.99
N THR A 104 5.42 5.04 7.98
CA THR A 104 5.08 6.39 8.39
C THR A 104 5.86 6.75 9.65
N LYS A 105 6.63 7.83 9.57
CA LYS A 105 7.21 8.48 10.76
C LYS A 105 6.16 9.45 11.31
N GLY A 106 6.02 9.49 12.62
CA GLY A 106 5.10 10.40 13.31
C GLY A 106 5.67 11.82 13.41
N LYS A 107 4.85 12.71 13.98
CA LYS A 107 5.04 14.17 13.98
C LYS A 107 6.48 14.64 14.18
N HIS A 108 6.94 15.36 13.16
CA HIS A 108 8.15 16.17 13.17
C HIS A 108 8.11 17.13 14.39
N GLY A 109 9.03 16.95 15.34
CA GLY A 109 9.15 17.81 16.53
C GLY A 109 8.87 17.15 17.88
N SER A 110 8.39 15.90 17.90
CA SER A 110 8.46 15.10 19.13
C SER A 110 9.72 14.24 19.08
N VAL A 111 10.62 14.41 20.04
CA VAL A 111 11.77 13.52 20.26
C VAL A 111 11.22 12.19 20.83
N GLN A 112 10.42 11.48 20.05
CA GLN A 112 9.92 10.17 20.40
C GLN A 112 10.70 9.16 19.59
N HIS A 113 11.52 8.38 20.32
CA HIS A 113 12.21 7.23 19.79
C HIS A 113 11.19 6.38 19.01
N CYS A 114 11.46 6.09 17.73
CA CYS A 114 10.69 5.09 17.01
C CYS A 114 10.78 3.80 17.82
N VAL A 115 9.63 3.22 18.19
CA VAL A 115 9.60 1.94 18.90
C VAL A 115 10.11 0.84 17.98
N ILE A 116 9.87 1.00 16.67
CA ILE A 116 10.29 0.10 15.62
C ILE A 116 11.41 0.75 14.83
N ASP A 117 12.54 0.06 14.72
CA ASP A 117 13.62 0.48 13.84
C ASP A 117 13.25 0.22 12.38
N ILE A 118 13.57 1.18 11.51
CA ILE A 118 13.21 1.13 10.10
C ILE A 118 13.89 -0.03 9.36
N THR A 119 15.02 -0.48 9.90
CA THR A 119 15.75 -1.68 9.46
C THR A 119 14.86 -2.92 9.50
N THR A 120 14.05 -3.08 10.55
CA THR A 120 13.13 -4.24 10.68
C THR A 120 12.04 -4.25 9.61
N VAL A 121 11.53 -3.06 9.23
CA VAL A 121 10.53 -2.91 8.16
C VAL A 121 11.18 -3.11 6.79
N LYS A 122 12.45 -2.72 6.64
CA LYS A 122 13.25 -3.01 5.44
C LYS A 122 13.48 -4.50 5.27
N ASP A 123 13.93 -5.20 6.31
CA ASP A 123 14.13 -6.65 6.29
C ASP A 123 12.81 -7.39 5.96
N LEU A 124 11.69 -6.88 6.48
CA LEU A 124 10.35 -7.40 6.16
C LEU A 124 10.01 -7.20 4.67
N ALA A 125 10.24 -6.00 4.13
CA ALA A 125 9.99 -5.70 2.73
C ALA A 125 10.86 -6.57 1.80
N ASP A 126 12.15 -6.72 2.12
CA ASP A 126 13.11 -7.52 1.38
C ASP A 126 12.72 -9.01 1.40
N LYS A 127 12.32 -9.53 2.56
CA LYS A 127 11.84 -10.92 2.71
C LYS A 127 10.60 -11.21 1.86
N HIS A 128 9.74 -10.21 1.67
CA HIS A 128 8.50 -10.33 0.92
C HIS A 128 8.59 -9.73 -0.49
N LEU A 129 9.80 -9.40 -0.98
CA LEU A 129 10.05 -8.82 -2.31
C LEU A 129 9.10 -7.64 -2.63
N SER A 130 8.78 -6.86 -1.61
CA SER A 130 7.75 -5.83 -1.64
C SER A 130 8.35 -4.44 -1.62
N ILE A 131 7.62 -3.47 -2.16
CA ILE A 131 8.10 -2.09 -2.30
C ILE A 131 8.04 -1.40 -0.92
N LEU A 132 9.15 -0.82 -0.44
CA LEU A 132 9.14 0.04 0.74
C LEU A 132 9.17 1.53 0.35
N ILE A 133 8.22 2.30 0.87
CA ILE A 133 8.20 3.76 0.80
C ILE A 133 8.23 4.30 2.22
N GLN A 134 9.07 5.30 2.45
CA GLN A 134 9.11 6.04 3.71
C GLN A 134 8.43 7.38 3.48
N SER A 135 7.57 7.79 4.41
CA SER A 135 6.85 9.05 4.31
C SER A 135 6.60 9.66 5.69
N GLU A 136 6.64 10.98 5.75
CA GLU A 136 6.21 11.79 6.89
C GLU A 136 4.82 12.35 6.57
N LEU A 137 3.76 11.64 6.98
CA LEU A 137 2.38 11.99 6.59
C LEU A 137 1.85 13.26 7.29
N ASP A 138 2.63 13.87 8.17
CA ASP A 138 2.30 15.14 8.82
C ASP A 138 2.55 16.36 7.90
N ASN A 139 3.43 16.23 6.92
CA ASN A 139 3.72 17.31 5.96
C ASN A 139 2.89 17.12 4.69
N GLU A 140 2.17 18.16 4.26
CA GLU A 140 1.34 18.09 3.05
C GLU A 140 2.17 17.82 1.78
N GLU A 141 3.38 18.37 1.69
CA GLU A 141 4.29 18.14 0.56
C GLU A 141 4.75 16.68 0.46
N ASP A 142 5.11 16.06 1.59
CA ASP A 142 5.51 14.66 1.63
C ASP A 142 4.34 13.73 1.30
N VAL A 143 3.13 14.05 1.77
CA VAL A 143 1.91 13.31 1.44
C VAL A 143 1.62 13.37 -0.05
N THR A 144 1.69 14.54 -0.69
CA THR A 144 1.47 14.70 -2.13
C THR A 144 2.53 13.96 -2.95
N PHE A 145 3.80 14.05 -2.56
CA PHE A 145 4.88 13.29 -3.19
C PHE A 145 4.65 11.78 -3.08
N THR A 146 4.26 11.31 -1.90
CA THR A 146 3.96 9.90 -1.62
C THR A 146 2.75 9.43 -2.43
N ALA A 147 1.69 10.22 -2.48
CA ALA A 147 0.49 9.95 -3.29
C ALA A 147 0.84 9.82 -4.78
N ARG A 148 1.64 10.74 -5.32
CA ARG A 148 2.09 10.70 -6.71
C ARG A 148 2.95 9.47 -7.01
N ARG A 149 3.84 9.10 -6.08
CA ARG A 149 4.65 7.87 -6.18
C ARG A 149 3.76 6.61 -6.18
N LEU A 150 2.78 6.54 -5.29
CA LEU A 150 1.83 5.43 -5.23
C LEU A 150 0.96 5.35 -6.48
N LEU A 151 0.53 6.47 -7.05
CA LEU A 151 -0.22 6.50 -8.31
C LEU A 151 0.60 5.95 -9.47
N ASN A 152 1.89 6.26 -9.54
CA ASN A 152 2.78 5.72 -10.57
C ASN A 152 2.96 4.20 -10.43
N ILE A 153 3.14 3.70 -9.20
CA ILE A 153 3.21 2.25 -8.93
C ILE A 153 1.89 1.59 -9.28
N LEU A 154 0.76 2.14 -8.84
CA LEU A 154 -0.58 1.64 -9.12
C LEU A 154 -0.84 1.55 -10.64
N LYS A 155 -0.41 2.56 -11.40
CA LYS A 155 -0.51 2.56 -12.87
C LYS A 155 0.22 1.37 -13.50
N ILE A 156 1.40 1.03 -12.98
CA ILE A 156 2.18 -0.15 -13.43
C ILE A 156 1.48 -1.45 -13.00
N CYS A 157 1.04 -1.55 -11.74
CA CYS A 157 0.39 -2.75 -11.21
C CYS A 157 -0.95 -3.07 -11.88
N ALA A 158 -1.67 -2.03 -12.32
CA ALA A 158 -2.89 -2.15 -13.11
C ALA A 158 -2.64 -2.49 -14.60
N GLY A 159 -1.38 -2.52 -15.05
CA GLY A 159 -1.03 -2.83 -16.43
C GLY A 159 -1.33 -1.70 -17.43
N LEU A 160 -1.44 -0.46 -16.95
CA LEU A 160 -1.73 0.71 -17.77
C LEU A 160 -0.47 1.32 -18.43
N VAL A 161 0.71 0.77 -18.15
CA VAL A 161 1.97 1.18 -18.77
C VAL A 161 2.42 0.09 -19.74
N PRO A 162 2.45 0.35 -21.06
CA PRO A 162 2.86 -0.66 -22.03
C PRO A 162 4.34 -1.01 -21.84
N GLY A 163 4.65 -2.31 -21.82
CA GLY A 163 6.02 -2.81 -21.71
C GLY A 163 6.58 -2.91 -20.27
N ILE A 164 5.83 -2.47 -19.26
CA ILE A 164 6.25 -2.58 -17.85
C ILE A 164 5.17 -3.34 -17.06
N SER A 165 5.58 -4.38 -16.34
CA SER A 165 4.71 -5.19 -15.48
C SER A 165 5.08 -5.01 -14.01
N SER A 166 4.16 -5.36 -13.10
CA SER A 166 4.41 -5.32 -11.64
C SER A 166 5.62 -6.16 -11.23
N LEU A 167 5.95 -7.22 -11.97
CA LEU A 167 7.13 -8.05 -11.70
C LEU A 167 8.46 -7.29 -11.80
N TYR A 168 8.52 -6.23 -12.61
CA TYR A 168 9.72 -5.39 -12.70
C TYR A 168 9.90 -4.51 -11.46
N MET A 169 8.87 -4.34 -10.64
CA MET A 169 8.95 -3.46 -9.49
C MET A 169 9.92 -3.94 -8.43
N SER A 170 10.01 -5.26 -8.19
CA SER A 170 10.94 -5.81 -7.21
C SER A 170 12.40 -5.48 -7.56
N SER A 171 12.75 -5.52 -8.86
CA SER A 171 14.09 -5.16 -9.34
C SER A 171 14.36 -3.65 -9.36
N LEU A 172 13.32 -2.82 -9.52
CA LEU A 172 13.46 -1.36 -9.51
C LEU A 172 13.64 -0.79 -8.10
N THR A 173 13.16 -1.50 -7.07
CA THR A 173 13.18 -1.02 -5.69
C THR A 173 14.43 -1.39 -4.90
N GLU A 174 15.27 -2.30 -5.39
CA GLU A 174 16.55 -2.67 -4.76
C GLU A 174 17.63 -1.56 -4.84
N THR A 175 17.38 -0.46 -5.57
CA THR A 175 18.40 0.54 -5.92
C THR A 175 18.36 1.85 -5.11
N PHE A 176 17.68 1.89 -3.95
CA PHE A 176 17.67 3.08 -3.07
C PHE A 176 17.95 2.75 -1.60
#